data_AF-A0AA41WM68-F1
#
_entry.id   AF-A0AA41WM68-F1
#
_cell.length_a   1.000
_cell.length_b   1.000
_cell.length_c   1.000
_cell.angle_alpha   90.00
_cell.angle_beta   90.00
_cell.angle_gamma   90.00
#
_symmetry.space_group_name_H-M   'P 1'
#
loop_
_entity.id
_entity.type
_entity.pdbx_description
1 polymer ?
#
loop_
_entity_poly.entity_id
_entity_poly.type
_entity_poly.pdbx_seq_one_letter_code
_entity_poly.pdbx_strand_id
1 'polypeptide(L)'
;MASTQVSAGEPNSLGSEESEKYLADLKALYLTSSEREALMAHSNALLETYALRAGYQVGRADPQDIRYRLSLGAPGELRIREERRGSREEVAVSNRSLSVFGVDPYLQYECPPQGIECTVHNPAGGGTWLTIVRDPKGAQELAKALSFLLRNLQKG
;
A
#
# COMPACT_ATOMS: atom_id res chain seq x y z
N MET A 1 -2.39 36.24 -0.68
CA MET A 1 -2.94 34.94 -0.24
C MET A 1 -2.06 33.88 -0.90
N ALA A 2 -1.17 33.24 -0.15
CA ALA A 2 -0.26 32.24 -0.70
C ALA A 2 -1.03 30.91 -0.82
N SER A 3 -1.22 30.44 -2.05
CA SER A 3 -1.73 29.11 -2.34
C SER A 3 -0.64 28.10 -2.01
N THR A 4 -0.77 27.40 -0.88
CA THR A 4 0.01 26.20 -0.61
C THR A 4 -0.58 25.07 -1.46
N GLN A 5 -0.09 24.93 -2.69
CA GLN A 5 -0.28 23.73 -3.48
C GLN A 5 0.57 22.62 -2.86
N VAL A 6 -0.06 21.74 -2.07
CA VAL A 6 0.54 20.44 -1.75
C VAL A 6 0.20 19.52 -2.91
N SER A 7 1.08 19.49 -3.90
CA SER A 7 1.05 18.49 -4.97
C SER A 7 2.47 18.16 -5.40
N ALA A 8 2.97 17.06 -4.87
CA ALA A 8 3.95 16.12 -5.44
C ALA A 8 4.39 15.25 -4.27
N GLY A 9 4.13 13.93 -4.35
CA GLY A 9 4.73 13.00 -3.40
C GLY A 9 6.23 13.17 -3.46
N GLU A 10 6.83 13.71 -2.39
CA GLU A 10 8.27 13.70 -2.22
C GLU A 10 8.74 12.25 -2.41
N PRO A 11 9.85 12.02 -3.14
CA PRO A 11 10.38 10.68 -3.28
C PRO A 11 10.57 10.12 -1.87
N ASN A 12 10.04 8.92 -1.62
CA ASN A 12 10.19 8.18 -0.36
C ASN A 12 11.66 7.72 -0.13
N SER A 13 12.64 8.53 -0.52
CA SER A 13 14.06 8.36 -0.27
C SER A 13 14.39 8.98 1.08
N LEU A 14 14.27 8.18 2.13
CA LEU A 14 14.87 8.49 3.43
C LEU A 14 16.40 8.48 3.30
N GLY A 15 17.10 9.24 4.16
CA GLY A 15 18.54 9.06 4.37
C GLY A 15 18.87 7.64 4.86
N SER A 16 20.14 7.23 4.76
CA SER A 16 20.55 5.88 5.20
C SER A 16 20.27 5.64 6.69
N GLU A 17 20.58 6.61 7.55
CA GLU A 17 20.34 6.52 9.00
C GLU A 17 18.84 6.47 9.33
N GLU A 18 18.03 7.28 8.67
CA GLU A 18 16.57 7.28 8.83
C GLU A 18 15.94 5.98 8.35
N SER A 19 16.47 5.42 7.26
CA SER A 19 16.06 4.12 6.72
C SER A 19 16.35 3.00 7.72
N GLU A 20 17.54 2.97 8.31
CA GLU A 20 17.93 1.98 9.32
C GLU A 20 17.08 2.08 10.58
N LYS A 21 16.86 3.31 11.06
CA LYS A 21 16.00 3.56 12.23
C LYS A 21 14.57 3.07 11.96
N TYR A 22 14.00 3.43 10.81
CA TYR A 22 12.66 3.00 10.42
C TYR A 22 12.53 1.47 10.40
N LEU A 23 13.50 0.77 9.81
CA LEU A 23 13.50 -0.70 9.78
C LEU A 23 13.70 -1.32 11.17
N ALA A 24 14.50 -0.70 12.04
CA ALA A 24 14.66 -1.13 13.43
C ALA A 24 13.37 -0.97 14.23
N ASP A 25 12.68 0.17 14.09
CA ASP A 25 11.41 0.45 14.75
C ASP A 25 10.32 -0.55 14.31
N LEU A 26 10.25 -0.89 13.01
CA LEU A 26 9.32 -1.91 12.51
C LEU A 26 9.64 -3.31 13.05
N LYS A 27 10.92 -3.71 13.05
CA LYS A 27 11.34 -5.00 13.62
C LYS A 27 10.94 -5.12 15.09
N ALA A 28 11.11 -4.06 15.87
CA ALA A 28 10.68 -4.01 17.26
C ALA A 28 9.14 -4.07 17.39
N LEU A 29 8.40 -3.32 16.58
CA LEU A 29 6.93 -3.29 16.60
C LEU A 29 6.32 -4.66 16.29
N TYR A 30 6.87 -5.38 15.31
CA TYR A 30 6.38 -6.70 14.88
C TYR A 30 7.11 -7.88 15.52
N LEU A 31 7.98 -7.62 16.51
CA LEU A 31 8.70 -8.64 17.27
C LEU A 31 9.46 -9.65 16.38
N THR A 32 10.11 -9.16 15.32
CA THR A 32 10.88 -10.00 14.37
C THR A 32 12.27 -9.43 14.12
N SER A 33 13.24 -10.29 13.80
CA SER A 33 14.56 -9.89 13.34
C SER A 33 14.63 -9.67 11.81
N SER A 34 13.59 -10.07 11.08
CA SER A 34 13.53 -10.00 9.62
C SER A 34 12.89 -8.71 9.16
N GLU A 35 13.64 -7.88 8.43
CA GLU A 35 13.11 -6.67 7.79
C GLU A 35 11.96 -7.01 6.84
N ARG A 36 12.09 -8.10 6.09
CA ARG A 36 11.08 -8.57 5.15
C ARG A 36 9.77 -8.90 5.85
N GLU A 37 9.85 -9.60 6.97
CA GLU A 37 8.68 -9.96 7.77
C GLU A 37 8.04 -8.73 8.40
N ALA A 38 8.84 -7.84 8.99
CA ALA A 38 8.36 -6.60 9.59
C ALA A 38 7.66 -5.70 8.55
N LEU A 39 8.25 -5.51 7.38
CA LEU A 39 7.67 -4.71 6.29
C LEU A 39 6.39 -5.33 5.73
N MET A 40 6.35 -6.66 5.58
CA MET A 40 5.15 -7.38 5.13
C MET A 40 4.02 -7.25 6.15
N ALA A 41 4.32 -7.46 7.43
CA ALA A 41 3.34 -7.34 8.51
C ALA A 41 2.83 -5.90 8.61
N HIS A 42 3.71 -4.91 8.51
CA HIS A 42 3.34 -3.50 8.54
C HIS A 42 2.44 -3.11 7.36
N SER A 43 2.82 -3.50 6.15
CA SER A 43 2.04 -3.21 4.95
C SER A 43 0.63 -3.83 5.04
N ASN A 44 0.52 -5.07 5.53
CA ASN A 44 -0.78 -5.72 5.74
C ASN A 44 -1.60 -5.06 6.86
N ALA A 45 -0.97 -4.61 7.94
CA ALA A 45 -1.67 -3.89 9.01
C ALA A 45 -2.24 -2.54 8.53
N LEU A 46 -1.47 -1.81 7.70
CA LEU A 46 -1.94 -0.58 7.06
C LEU A 46 -3.10 -0.86 6.11
N LEU A 47 -3.01 -1.90 5.28
CA LEU A 47 -4.09 -2.29 4.36
C LEU A 47 -5.38 -2.69 5.07
N GLU A 48 -5.30 -3.34 6.22
CA GLU A 48 -6.47 -3.66 7.03
C GLU A 48 -7.05 -2.41 7.71
N THR A 49 -6.19 -1.56 8.25
CA THR A 49 -6.58 -0.31 8.95
C THR A 49 -7.28 0.65 8.00
N TYR A 50 -6.73 0.83 6.80
CA TYR A 50 -7.22 1.77 5.79
C TYR A 50 -8.07 1.09 4.70
N ALA A 51 -8.61 -0.10 4.95
CA ALA A 51 -9.48 -0.78 4.00
C ALA A 51 -10.67 0.12 3.59
N LEU A 52 -10.96 0.20 2.30
CA LEU A 52 -12.13 0.95 1.80
C LEU A 52 -13.39 0.12 2.05
N ARG A 53 -14.12 0.46 3.12
CA ARG A 53 -15.37 -0.20 3.50
C ARG A 53 -16.58 0.45 2.87
N ALA A 54 -17.65 -0.32 2.67
CA ALA A 54 -18.92 0.15 2.13
C ALA A 54 -19.49 1.33 2.94
N GLY A 55 -19.25 1.37 4.26
CA GLY A 55 -19.68 2.46 5.13
C GLY A 55 -19.07 3.83 4.81
N TYR A 56 -17.92 3.88 4.13
CA TYR A 56 -17.33 5.14 3.64
C TYR A 56 -17.88 5.56 2.27
N GLN A 57 -18.61 4.68 1.58
CA GLN A 57 -19.10 4.87 0.21
C GLN A 57 -20.56 5.34 0.17
N VAL A 58 -20.93 6.25 1.07
CA VAL A 58 -22.30 6.77 1.16
C VAL A 58 -22.69 7.45 -0.16
N GLY A 59 -23.85 7.06 -0.71
CA GLY A 59 -24.37 7.62 -1.96
C GLY A 59 -23.76 7.05 -3.24
N ARG A 60 -22.86 6.06 -3.15
CA ARG A 60 -22.44 5.28 -4.34
C ARG A 60 -23.50 4.24 -4.71
N ALA A 61 -23.65 4.01 -6.01
CA ALA A 61 -24.63 3.05 -6.54
C ALA A 61 -24.31 1.59 -6.17
N ASP A 62 -23.03 1.26 -5.97
CA ASP A 62 -22.57 -0.07 -5.58
C ASP A 62 -21.44 0.04 -4.54
N PRO A 63 -21.78 0.26 -3.25
CA PRO A 63 -20.79 0.34 -2.19
C PRO A 63 -20.23 -1.05 -1.89
N GLN A 64 -18.91 -1.16 -1.77
CA GLN A 64 -18.22 -2.43 -1.57
C GLN A 64 -17.22 -2.37 -0.42
N ASP A 65 -17.05 -3.47 0.30
CA ASP A 65 -15.86 -3.66 1.14
C ASP A 65 -14.72 -4.16 0.26
N ILE A 66 -13.64 -3.40 0.18
CA ILE A 66 -12.41 -3.76 -0.52
C ILE A 66 -11.32 -4.03 0.52
N ARG A 67 -10.77 -5.25 0.51
CA ARG A 67 -9.66 -5.65 1.37
C ARG A 67 -8.52 -6.22 0.55
N TYR A 68 -7.30 -5.94 0.98
CA TYR A 68 -6.09 -6.46 0.37
C TYR A 68 -5.30 -7.29 1.38
N ARG A 69 -4.65 -8.35 0.89
CA ARG A 69 -3.65 -9.09 1.63
C ARG A 69 -2.45 -9.36 0.74
N LEU A 70 -1.28 -9.02 1.25
CA LEU A 70 0.00 -9.28 0.63
C LEU A 70 0.60 -10.57 1.17
N SER A 71 1.25 -11.32 0.29
CA SER A 71 2.03 -12.51 0.65
C SER A 71 3.21 -12.68 -0.29
N LEU A 72 4.22 -13.45 0.13
CA LEU A 72 5.35 -13.78 -0.74
C LEU A 72 4.96 -14.85 -1.76
N GLY A 73 5.37 -14.69 -3.01
CA GLY A 73 5.25 -15.68 -4.08
C GLY A 73 6.54 -16.48 -4.26
N ALA A 74 6.89 -16.73 -5.52
CA ALA A 74 8.24 -17.14 -5.90
C ALA A 74 9.30 -16.10 -5.49
N PRO A 75 10.60 -16.42 -5.52
CA PRO A 75 11.65 -15.44 -5.26
C PRO A 75 11.49 -14.18 -6.12
N GLY A 76 11.43 -13.02 -5.48
CA GLY A 76 11.18 -11.74 -6.15
C GLY A 76 9.73 -11.50 -6.61
N GLU A 77 8.78 -12.29 -6.14
CA GLU A 77 7.36 -12.14 -6.44
C GLU A 77 6.57 -11.73 -5.20
N LEU A 78 5.76 -10.68 -5.33
CA LEU A 78 4.78 -10.26 -4.34
C LEU A 78 3.37 -10.62 -4.83
N ARG A 79 2.64 -11.40 -4.03
CA ARG A 79 1.25 -11.78 -4.31
C ARG A 79 0.29 -10.85 -3.57
N ILE A 80 -0.79 -10.47 -4.25
CA ILE A 80 -1.83 -9.58 -3.77
C ILE A 80 -3.16 -10.28 -3.94
N ARG A 81 -3.81 -10.60 -2.82
CA ARG A 81 -5.20 -11.04 -2.79
C ARG A 81 -6.09 -9.84 -2.52
N GLU A 82 -6.99 -9.55 -3.44
CA GLU A 82 -8.06 -8.56 -3.29
C GLU A 82 -9.37 -9.29 -3.05
N GLU A 83 -10.11 -8.87 -2.03
CA GLU A 83 -11.47 -9.32 -1.78
C GLU A 83 -12.40 -8.13 -1.90
N ARG A 84 -13.42 -8.25 -2.74
CA ARG A 84 -14.51 -7.28 -2.88
C ARG A 84 -15.81 -7.92 -2.46
N ARG A 85 -16.50 -7.30 -1.51
CA ARG A 85 -17.81 -7.74 -1.04
C ARG A 85 -18.82 -6.62 -1.25
N GLY A 86 -19.79 -6.87 -2.13
CA GLY A 86 -20.88 -5.94 -2.40
C GLY A 86 -22.09 -6.16 -1.48
N SER A 87 -23.17 -5.43 -1.77
CA SER A 87 -24.43 -5.49 -1.03
C SER A 87 -25.22 -6.81 -1.20
N ARG A 88 -24.91 -7.61 -2.23
CA ARG A 88 -25.63 -8.85 -2.59
C ARG A 88 -25.01 -10.14 -2.03
N GLU A 89 -24.23 -10.03 -0.95
CA GLU A 89 -23.50 -11.14 -0.28
C GLU A 89 -22.46 -11.90 -1.13
N GLU A 90 -22.31 -11.57 -2.41
CA GLU A 90 -21.28 -12.15 -3.26
C GLU A 90 -19.89 -11.60 -2.90
N VAL A 91 -18.94 -12.52 -2.71
CA VAL A 91 -17.53 -12.19 -2.45
C VAL A 91 -16.73 -12.52 -3.70
N ALA A 92 -16.26 -11.48 -4.39
CA ALA A 92 -15.33 -11.61 -5.49
C ALA A 92 -13.90 -11.60 -4.95
N VAL A 93 -13.14 -12.66 -5.22
CA VAL A 93 -11.73 -12.77 -4.85
C VAL A 93 -10.87 -12.73 -6.11
N SER A 94 -9.91 -11.82 -6.14
CA SER A 94 -8.92 -11.70 -7.21
C SER A 94 -7.51 -11.88 -6.64
N ASN A 95 -6.69 -12.68 -7.31
CA ASN A 95 -5.28 -12.85 -6.97
C ASN A 95 -4.41 -12.30 -8.09
N ARG A 96 -3.50 -11.41 -7.74
CA ARG A 96 -2.56 -10.78 -8.66
C ARG A 96 -1.14 -11.05 -8.15
N SER A 97 -0.20 -11.11 -9.07
CA SER A 97 1.21 -11.23 -8.77
C SER A 97 1.97 -10.06 -9.36
N LEU A 98 2.99 -9.59 -8.65
CA LEU A 98 3.91 -8.55 -9.07
C LEU A 98 5.34 -9.12 -9.01
N SER A 99 5.99 -9.20 -10.18
CA SER A 99 7.44 -9.37 -10.21
C SER A 99 8.10 -8.07 -9.77
N VAL A 100 8.98 -8.14 -8.78
CA VAL A 100 9.70 -6.96 -8.29
C VAL A 100 10.97 -6.66 -9.11
N PHE A 101 11.37 -7.56 -10.00
CA PHE A 101 12.54 -7.32 -10.86
C PHE A 101 12.16 -6.42 -12.05
N GLY A 102 12.93 -5.35 -12.24
CA GLY A 102 12.74 -4.41 -13.35
C GLY A 102 11.63 -3.37 -13.15
N VAL A 103 10.99 -3.33 -11.98
CA VAL A 103 9.99 -2.30 -11.61
C VAL A 103 10.64 -1.20 -10.76
N ASP A 104 10.09 0.02 -10.83
CA ASP A 104 10.48 1.10 -9.94
C ASP A 104 10.06 0.76 -8.50
N PRO A 105 11.01 0.63 -7.55
CA PRO A 105 10.65 0.29 -6.19
C PRO A 105 10.06 1.48 -5.40
N TYR A 106 10.06 2.70 -5.93
CA TYR A 106 9.48 3.87 -5.26
C TYR A 106 8.03 4.06 -5.67
N LEU A 107 7.13 3.59 -4.82
CA LEU A 107 5.70 3.69 -5.09
C LEU A 107 5.20 5.12 -4.93
N GLN A 108 4.42 5.52 -5.93
CA GLN A 108 3.66 6.75 -5.92
C GLN A 108 2.24 6.48 -5.43
N TYR A 109 1.65 7.47 -4.78
CA TYR A 109 0.27 7.45 -4.34
C TYR A 109 -0.40 8.77 -4.70
N GLU A 110 -1.71 8.72 -4.88
CA GLU A 110 -2.55 9.89 -5.10
C GLU A 110 -3.67 9.91 -4.07
N CYS A 111 -3.82 11.05 -3.39
CA CYS A 111 -4.91 11.32 -2.46
C CYS A 111 -5.60 12.61 -2.88
N PRO A 112 -6.64 12.54 -3.72
CA PRO A 112 -7.31 13.73 -4.20
C PRO A 112 -7.85 14.60 -3.05
N PRO A 113 -7.93 15.93 -3.25
CA PRO A 113 -8.45 16.84 -2.22
C PRO A 113 -9.93 16.56 -1.90
N GLN A 114 -10.67 16.00 -2.85
CA GLN A 114 -12.08 15.61 -2.75
C GLN A 114 -12.23 14.11 -2.98
N GLY A 115 -13.25 13.50 -2.38
CA GLY A 115 -13.51 12.06 -2.49
C GLY A 115 -13.13 11.31 -1.22
N ILE A 116 -13.22 9.97 -1.29
CA ILE A 116 -13.17 9.07 -0.13
C ILE A 116 -12.05 8.05 -0.20
N GLU A 117 -11.24 8.09 -1.26
CA GLU A 117 -10.21 7.10 -1.53
C GLU A 117 -8.85 7.75 -1.80
N CYS A 118 -7.80 7.03 -1.44
CA CYS A 118 -6.45 7.23 -1.96
C CYS A 118 -6.06 6.00 -2.78
N THR A 119 -5.25 6.21 -3.81
CA THR A 119 -4.77 5.14 -4.70
C THR A 119 -3.25 5.02 -4.61
N VAL A 120 -2.74 3.80 -4.67
CA VAL A 120 -1.31 3.51 -4.86
C VAL A 120 -1.12 3.04 -6.29
N HIS A 121 -0.18 3.64 -7.02
CA HIS A 121 0.06 3.33 -8.43
C HIS A 121 0.76 1.98 -8.60
N ASN A 122 0.50 1.32 -9.72
CA ASN A 122 1.15 0.06 -10.06
C ASN A 122 2.61 0.29 -10.51
N PRO A 123 3.61 -0.26 -9.79
CA PRO A 123 5.01 -0.07 -10.13
C PRO A 123 5.44 -0.79 -11.41
N ALA A 124 4.68 -1.79 -11.88
CA ALA A 124 4.93 -2.48 -13.15
C ALA A 124 4.37 -1.73 -14.38
N GLY A 125 3.72 -0.57 -14.17
CA GLY A 125 3.14 0.24 -15.23
C GLY A 125 1.67 0.61 -14.96
N GLY A 126 1.33 1.83 -15.38
CA GLY A 126 0.02 2.50 -15.42
C GLY A 126 -1.16 1.92 -14.62
N GLY A 127 -1.81 2.79 -13.84
CA GLY A 127 -3.09 2.52 -13.20
C GLY A 127 -2.98 2.21 -11.71
N THR A 128 -4.14 1.96 -11.11
CA THR A 128 -4.27 1.74 -9.68
C THR A 128 -3.90 0.32 -9.29
N TRP A 129 -2.97 0.19 -8.36
CA TRP A 129 -2.60 -1.08 -7.76
C TRP A 129 -3.50 -1.43 -6.58
N LEU A 130 -3.64 -0.47 -5.67
CA LEU A 130 -4.36 -0.59 -4.40
C LEU A 130 -5.21 0.66 -4.20
N THR A 131 -6.40 0.48 -3.63
CA THR A 131 -7.29 1.58 -3.24
C THR A 131 -7.58 1.48 -1.74
N ILE A 132 -7.30 2.55 -1.00
CA ILE A 132 -7.57 2.62 0.44
C ILE A 132 -8.53 3.77 0.74
N VAL A 133 -9.15 3.77 1.92
CA VAL A 133 -9.93 4.93 2.38
C VAL A 133 -9.02 6.16 2.47
N ARG A 134 -9.58 7.34 2.23
CA ARG A 134 -8.83 8.59 2.19
C ARG A 134 -8.21 8.92 3.54
N ASP A 135 -6.93 8.60 3.67
CA ASP A 135 -6.03 9.07 4.71
C ASP A 135 -4.67 9.41 4.08
N PRO A 136 -4.32 10.70 3.91
CA PRO A 136 -3.05 11.08 3.27
C PRO A 136 -1.81 10.53 3.99
N LYS A 137 -1.82 10.45 5.33
CA LYS A 137 -0.70 9.94 6.10
C LYS A 137 -0.61 8.42 5.99
N GLY A 138 -1.75 7.73 6.04
CA GLY A 138 -1.87 6.29 5.83
C GLY A 138 -1.41 5.87 4.44
N ALA A 139 -1.78 6.63 3.39
CA ALA A 139 -1.34 6.39 2.03
C ALA A 139 0.17 6.60 1.86
N GLN A 140 0.71 7.68 2.44
CA GLN A 140 2.15 7.94 2.44
C GLN A 140 2.93 6.82 3.13
N GLU A 141 2.51 6.41 4.33
CA GLU A 141 3.17 5.35 5.09
C GLU A 141 3.07 4.00 4.39
N LEU A 142 1.92 3.70 3.77
CA LEU A 142 1.75 2.49 2.96
C LEU A 142 2.69 2.49 1.75
N ALA A 143 2.73 3.58 0.99
CA ALA A 143 3.63 3.71 -0.16
C ALA A 143 5.10 3.57 0.26
N LYS A 144 5.48 4.16 1.40
CA LYS A 144 6.83 4.04 1.98
C LYS A 144 7.14 2.60 2.38
N ALA A 145 6.30 1.96 3.19
CA ALA A 145 6.50 0.57 3.64
C ALA A 145 6.62 -0.39 2.46
N LEU A 146 5.74 -0.26 1.45
CA LEU A 146 5.81 -1.04 0.23
C LEU A 146 7.09 -0.76 -0.56
N SER A 147 7.54 0.49 -0.64
CA SER A 147 8.80 0.82 -1.34
C SER A 147 10.02 0.16 -0.68
N PHE A 148 10.06 0.12 0.65
CA PHE A 148 11.08 -0.63 1.38
C PHE A 148 10.96 -2.14 1.14
N LEU A 149 9.73 -2.69 1.12
CA LEU A 149 9.48 -4.09 0.86
C LEU A 149 9.96 -4.51 -0.54
N LEU A 150 9.62 -3.73 -1.58
CA LEU A 150 10.04 -4.01 -2.95
C LEU A 150 11.57 -4.03 -3.08
N ARG A 151 12.27 -3.05 -2.50
CA ARG A 151 13.75 -3.03 -2.48
C ARG A 151 14.33 -4.23 -1.73
N ASN A 152 13.72 -4.62 -0.61
CA ASN A 152 14.16 -5.78 0.15
C ASN A 152 13.97 -7.09 -0.64
N LEU A 153 12.90 -7.22 -1.44
CA LEU A 153 12.66 -8.37 -2.30
C LEU A 153 13.59 -8.40 -3.53
N GLN A 154 13.96 -7.25 -4.07
CA GLN A 154 14.90 -7.14 -5.20
C GLN A 154 16.32 -7.58 -4.83
N LYS A 155 16.70 -7.49 -3.54
CA LYS A 155 18.04 -7.85 -3.05
C LYS A 155 18.24 -9.36 -2.82
N GLY A 156 17.17 -10.16 -2.81
CA GLY A 156 17.21 -11.60 -2.48
C GLY A 156 16.92 -11.87 -1.01
#